data_AF-A0A3D3RIT4-F1
#
_entry.id   AF-A0A3D3RIT4-F1
#
_cell.length_a   1.000
_cell.length_b   1.000
_cell.length_c   1.000
_cell.angle_alpha   90.00
_cell.angle_beta   90.00
_cell.angle_gamma   90.00
#
_symmetry.space_group_name_H-M   'P 1'
#
loop_
_entity.id
_entity.type
_entity.pdbx_description
1 polymer ?
#
loop_
_entity_poly.entity_id
_entity_poly.type
_entity_poly.pdbx_seq_one_letter_code
_entity_poly.pdbx_strand_id
1 'polypeptide(L)'
;MEKRIITTELIQEDITVEGSLRPQKLAEYIGQEKVKNNLQVFIDAAKQRKESLDHVLLYGPPGLGKTTLAGIIANEMDVNLK
;
A
#
# COMPACT_ATOMS: atom_id res chain seq x y z
N MET A 1 21.56 1.45 33.45
CA MET A 1 21.04 0.24 32.78
C MET A 1 21.43 0.34 31.32
N GLU A 2 22.27 -0.58 30.84
CA GLU A 2 22.74 -0.58 29.46
C GLU A 2 21.55 -0.80 28.50
N LYS A 3 21.45 0.07 27.49
CA LYS A 3 20.44 -0.01 26.44
C LYS A 3 20.70 -1.32 25.67
N ARG A 4 19.83 -2.33 25.83
CA ARG A 4 19.91 -3.57 25.04
C ARG A 4 19.86 -3.20 23.56
N ILE A 5 20.82 -3.69 22.79
CA ILE A 5 20.96 -3.40 21.36
C ILE A 5 19.87 -4.11 20.53
N ILE A 6 19.30 -5.21 21.05
CA ILE A 6 18.25 -6.00 20.39
C ILE A 6 17.11 -6.25 21.38
N THR A 7 15.88 -5.97 20.96
CA THR A 7 14.65 -6.25 21.70
C THR A 7 13.59 -6.82 20.75
N THR A 8 12.68 -7.63 21.27
CA THR A 8 11.50 -8.15 20.54
C THR A 8 10.25 -7.31 20.80
N GLU A 9 10.33 -6.35 21.72
CA GLU A 9 9.25 -5.42 21.99
C GLU A 9 9.21 -4.35 20.90
N LEU A 10 8.03 -4.12 20.32
CA LEU A 10 7.82 -3.04 19.34
C LEU A 10 8.13 -1.70 20.01
N ILE A 11 9.15 -1.02 19.52
CA ILE A 11 9.47 0.34 19.94
C ILE A 11 8.79 1.35 19.01
N GLN A 12 8.56 2.57 19.50
CA GLN A 12 7.87 3.63 18.75
C GLN A 12 8.54 3.91 17.39
N GLU A 13 9.85 3.73 17.32
CA GLU A 13 10.65 3.85 16.09
C GLU A 13 10.28 2.77 15.06
N ASP A 14 10.03 1.53 15.48
CA ASP A 14 9.63 0.43 14.58
C ASP A 14 8.29 0.73 13.88
N ILE A 15 7.32 1.26 14.62
CA ILE A 15 5.99 1.62 14.10
C ILE A 15 6.13 2.69 13.01
N THR A 16 7.01 3.67 13.25
CA THR A 16 7.25 4.78 12.33
C THR A 16 7.97 4.29 11.07
N VAL A 17 8.95 3.41 11.24
CA VAL A 17 9.77 2.86 10.15
C VAL A 17 8.95 1.89 9.29
N GLU A 18 8.18 0.96 9.87
CA GLU A 18 7.37 0.01 9.10
C GLU A 18 6.34 0.69 8.20
N GLY A 19 5.69 1.77 8.69
CA GLY A 19 4.78 2.57 7.89
C GLY A 19 5.47 3.25 6.71
N SER A 20 6.71 3.72 6.90
CA SER A 20 7.50 4.39 5.86
C SER A 20 8.08 3.44 4.80
N LEU A 21 8.32 2.17 5.15
CA LEU A 21 8.90 1.17 4.24
C LEU A 21 7.90 0.68 3.18
N ARG A 22 6.60 0.81 3.45
CA ARG A 22 5.56 0.42 2.49
C ARG A 22 5.28 1.57 1.54
N PRO A 23 5.34 1.34 0.22
CA PRO A 23 4.98 2.37 -0.75
C PRO A 23 3.54 2.81 -0.53
N GLN A 24 3.33 4.12 -0.54
CA GLN A 24 2.05 4.77 -0.27
C GLN A 24 1.33 5.11 -1.57
N LYS A 25 2.08 5.36 -2.65
CA LYS A 25 1.55 5.70 -3.98
C LYS A 25 1.90 4.65 -5.02
N LEU A 26 1.13 4.60 -6.11
CA LEU A 26 1.36 3.62 -7.17
C LEU A 26 2.72 3.79 -7.86
N ALA A 27 3.19 5.05 -7.93
CA ALA A 27 4.51 5.39 -8.47
C ALA A 27 5.68 4.84 -7.64
N GLU A 28 5.48 4.63 -6.33
CA GLU A 28 6.50 4.09 -5.41
C GLU A 28 6.53 2.55 -5.44
N TYR A 29 5.51 1.91 -6.02
CA TYR A 29 5.44 0.46 -6.12
C TYR A 29 6.37 -0.08 -7.21
N ILE A 30 7.33 -0.91 -6.79
CA ILE A 30 8.38 -1.44 -7.66
C ILE A 30 7.94 -2.76 -8.29
N GLY A 31 8.06 -2.86 -9.62
CA GLY A 31 7.68 -4.05 -10.39
C GLY A 31 6.17 -4.16 -10.62
N GLN A 32 5.72 -5.33 -11.07
CA GLN A 32 4.30 -5.58 -11.38
C GLN A 32 3.69 -4.58 -12.39
N GLU A 33 4.45 -4.17 -13.41
CA GLU A 33 4.08 -3.11 -14.36
C GLU A 33 2.70 -3.33 -15.01
N LYS A 34 2.36 -4.57 -15.35
CA LYS A 34 1.03 -4.91 -15.89
C LYS A 34 -0.10 -4.57 -14.90
N VAL A 35 0.09 -4.87 -13.62
CA VAL A 35 -0.89 -4.59 -12.57
C VAL A 35 -0.97 -3.09 -12.31
N LYS A 36 0.18 -2.41 -12.22
CA LYS A 36 0.25 -0.95 -12.04
C LYS A 36 -0.49 -0.22 -13.16
N ASN A 37 -0.20 -0.54 -14.42
CA ASN A 37 -0.85 0.11 -15.56
C ASN A 37 -2.37 -0.11 -15.57
N ASN A 38 -2.81 -1.33 -15.28
CA ASN A 38 -4.23 -1.64 -15.21
C ASN A 38 -4.92 -0.84 -14.09
N LEU A 39 -4.33 -0.85 -12.89
CA LEU A 39 -4.87 -0.17 -11.73
C LEU A 39 -4.90 1.35 -11.92
N GLN A 40 -3.87 1.93 -12.54
CA GLN A 40 -3.81 3.35 -12.87
C GLN A 40 -5.02 3.76 -13.73
N VAL A 41 -5.33 2.99 -14.78
CA VAL A 41 -6.50 3.25 -15.64
C VAL A 41 -7.80 3.22 -14.84
N PHE A 42 -7.99 2.23 -13.96
CA PHE A 42 -9.20 2.15 -13.13
C PHE A 42 -9.33 3.31 -12.16
N ILE A 43 -8.24 3.67 -11.46
CA ILE A 43 -8.19 4.78 -10.52
C ILE A 43 -8.51 6.09 -11.23
N ASP A 44 -7.84 6.36 -12.36
CA ASP A 44 -8.04 7.59 -13.11
C ASP A 44 -9.47 7.71 -13.62
N ALA A 45 -10.04 6.61 -14.10
CA ALA A 45 -11.41 6.59 -14.58
C ALA A 45 -12.43 6.84 -13.44
N ALA A 46 -12.24 6.23 -12.27
CA ALA A 46 -13.08 6.47 -11.09
C ALA A 46 -12.96 7.90 -10.58
N LYS A 47 -11.74 8.45 -10.53
CA LYS A 47 -11.47 9.86 -10.17
C LYS A 47 -12.16 10.84 -11.12
N GLN A 48 -12.07 10.60 -12.43
CA GLN A 48 -12.72 11.45 -13.44
C GLN A 48 -14.25 11.45 -13.28
N ARG A 49 -14.84 10.30 -12.94
CA ARG A 49 -16.28 10.15 -12.70
C ARG A 49 -16.71 10.62 -11.29
N LYS A 50 -15.75 10.91 -10.39
CA LYS A 50 -15.99 11.27 -8.99
C LYS A 50 -16.80 10.22 -8.23
N GLU A 51 -16.49 8.95 -8.50
CA GLU A 51 -17.14 7.80 -7.87
C GLU A 51 -16.12 6.89 -7.21
N SER A 52 -16.63 5.90 -6.46
CA SER A 52 -15.80 4.84 -5.90
C SER A 52 -15.13 4.02 -7.01
N LEU A 53 -13.95 3.50 -6.72
CA LEU A 53 -13.32 2.49 -7.58
C LEU A 53 -14.21 1.24 -7.65
N ASP A 54 -14.29 0.63 -8.83
CA ASP A 54 -14.94 -0.67 -9.02
C ASP A 54 -14.33 -1.75 -8.10
N HIS A 55 -15.06 -2.85 -7.91
CA HIS A 55 -14.58 -3.96 -7.09
C HIS A 55 -13.27 -4.57 -7.62
N VAL A 56 -12.26 -4.64 -6.75
CA VAL A 56 -10.95 -5.22 -7.07
C VAL A 56 -10.72 -6.49 -6.26
N LEU A 57 -10.32 -7.57 -6.93
CA LEU A 57 -9.83 -8.80 -6.32
C LEU A 57 -8.31 -8.91 -6.52
N LEU A 58 -7.55 -8.78 -5.43
CA LEU A 58 -6.11 -9.01 -5.43
C LEU A 58 -5.83 -10.46 -5.04
N TYR A 59 -5.38 -11.29 -5.99
CA TYR A 59 -5.07 -12.69 -5.76
C TYR A 59 -3.61 -13.04 -6.12
N GLY A 60 -3.06 -14.05 -5.45
CA GLY A 60 -1.74 -14.59 -5.74
C GLY A 60 -0.98 -15.10 -4.51
N PRO A 61 0.18 -15.75 -4.69
CA PRO A 61 1.07 -16.24 -3.63
C PRO A 61 1.38 -15.20 -2.53
N PRO A 62 1.78 -15.64 -1.31
CA PRO A 62 2.21 -14.73 -0.25
C PRO A 62 3.43 -13.90 -0.70
N GLY A 63 3.58 -12.69 -0.16
CA GLY A 63 4.72 -11.81 -0.44
C GLY A 63 4.63 -10.94 -1.70
N LEU A 64 3.56 -11.04 -2.49
CA LEU A 64 3.40 -10.25 -3.73
C LEU A 64 2.82 -8.84 -3.55
N GLY A 65 2.80 -8.31 -2.32
CA GLY A 65 2.37 -6.94 -2.05
C GLY A 65 0.86 -6.68 -2.18
N LYS A 66 -0.01 -7.70 -2.04
CA LYS A 66 -1.47 -7.54 -2.11
C LYS A 66 -2.02 -6.55 -1.08
N THR A 67 -1.62 -6.68 0.18
CA THR A 67 -2.03 -5.75 1.25
C THR A 67 -1.48 -4.34 1.02
N THR A 68 -0.26 -4.24 0.49
CA THR A 68 0.35 -2.96 0.10
C THR A 68 -0.44 -2.29 -1.02
N LEU A 69 -0.82 -3.04 -2.06
CA LEU A 69 -1.65 -2.53 -3.15
C LEU A 69 -3.02 -2.06 -2.67
N ALA A 70 -3.66 -2.75 -1.71
CA ALA A 70 -4.91 -2.28 -1.12
C ALA A 70 -4.74 -0.93 -0.41
N GLY A 71 -3.62 -0.74 0.32
CA GLY A 71 -3.27 0.54 0.94
C GLY A 71 -3.01 1.64 -0.10
N ILE A 72 -2.28 1.32 -1.17
CA ILE A 72 -2.03 2.24 -2.28
C ILE A 72 -3.35 2.67 -2.94
N ILE A 73 -4.28 1.74 -3.18
CA ILE A 73 -5.59 2.07 -3.75
C ILE A 73 -6.34 3.04 -2.84
N ALA A 74 -6.36 2.79 -1.54
CA ALA A 74 -7.02 3.67 -0.58
C ALA A 74 -6.41 5.08 -0.61
N ASN A 75 -5.07 5.18 -0.57
CA ASN A 75 -4.34 6.44 -0.66
C ASN A 75 -4.59 7.17 -1.99
N GLU A 76 -4.55 6.46 -3.11
CA GLU A 76 -4.82 7.06 -4.42
C GLU A 76 -6.25 7.57 -4.51
N MET A 77 -7.20 6.89 -3.88
CA MET A 77 -8.61 7.31 -3.84
C MET A 77 -8.92 8.31 -2.72
N ASP A 78 -7.90 8.82 -1.99
CA ASP A 78 -8.04 9.75 -0.86
C ASP A 78 -9.00 9.25 0.25
N VAL A 79 -9.00 7.93 0.49
CA VAL A 79 -9.82 7.29 1.54
C VAL A 79 -8.94 6.52 2.52
N ASN A 80 -9.46 6.30 3.74
CA ASN A 80 -8.77 5.50 4.74
C ASN A 80 -9.09 4.02 4.59
N LEU A 81 -8.06 3.17 4.61
CA LEU A 81 -8.21 1.74 4.76
C LEU A 81 -8.44 1.42 6.25
N LYS A 82 -9.58 0.79 6.58
CA LYS A 82 -9.93 0.35 7.94
C LYS A 82 -9.59 -1.12 8.15
#